data_AF-A0A8H7CUP0-F1
#
_entry.id   AF-A0A8H7CUP0-F1
#
_cell.length_a   1.000
_cell.length_b   1.000
_cell.length_c   1.000
_cell.angle_alpha   90.00
_cell.angle_beta   90.00
_cell.angle_gamma   90.00
#
_symmetry.space_group_name_H-M   'P 1'
#
loop_
_entity.id
_entity.type
_entity.pdbx_description
1 polymer ?
#
loop_
_entity_poly.entity_id
_entity_poly.type
_entity_poly.pdbx_seq_one_letter_code
_entity_poly.pdbx_strand_id
1 'polypeptide(L)'
;MNITANGYVLAGSWFNCMLYAIELFLTIRYFHRSSRSLLHKIGVGGMFAFDTICTAAISVRVYNVFLLFPLNVQPHNSSITNTIGVILLSTYGTASLQQLFLCCLYFNLTKRRVITAFLLLNIVVHLGFSYASAILVLHFRTSTASATTASNVGAITSSATDIMIATALLSTFVRIEAEVGSERNIIRRLMVLIFTSGVAVASVTLFTVILMLKQNRAYTVFFFIRGRISALTIVGSSYAVRNPPESTTSVSLPTTIVSGNFRVGREGDSHTSPQVRSGKIKIKDPNELQDDVQADPSL
;
A
#
# COMPACT_ATOMS: atom_id res chain seq x y z
N MET A 1 19.23 -35.63 -1.52
CA MET A 1 18.05 -34.75 -1.34
C MET A 1 18.39 -33.77 -0.22
N ASN A 2 18.56 -32.46 -0.51
CA ASN A 2 18.93 -31.48 0.53
C ASN A 2 17.69 -31.08 1.35
N ILE A 3 17.44 -31.80 2.44
CA ILE A 3 16.34 -31.57 3.39
C ILE A 3 16.24 -30.08 3.78
N THR A 4 17.39 -29.43 3.96
CA THR A 4 17.50 -28.01 4.32
C THR A 4 16.88 -27.06 3.29
N ALA A 5 17.03 -27.35 2.00
CA ALA A 5 16.54 -26.47 0.94
C ALA A 5 15.02 -26.49 0.80
N ASN A 6 14.44 -27.68 0.93
CA ASN A 6 13.00 -27.85 0.86
C ASN A 6 12.35 -27.27 2.12
N GLY A 7 13.02 -27.34 3.27
CA GLY A 7 12.59 -26.71 4.52
C GLY A 7 12.30 -25.21 4.39
N TYR A 8 13.16 -24.44 3.70
CA TYR A 8 12.93 -23.01 3.48
C TYR A 8 11.70 -22.72 2.59
N VAL A 9 11.45 -23.55 1.57
CA VAL A 9 10.27 -23.39 0.70
C VAL A 9 9.00 -23.65 1.52
N LEU A 10 9.01 -24.68 2.36
CA LEU A 10 7.90 -25.01 3.24
C LEU A 10 7.65 -23.91 4.27
N ALA A 11 8.68 -23.49 5.00
CA ALA A 11 8.58 -22.41 5.98
C ALA A 11 8.08 -21.10 5.33
N GLY A 12 8.64 -20.72 4.19
CA GLY A 12 8.19 -19.56 3.43
C GLY A 12 6.72 -19.64 3.02
N SER A 13 6.24 -20.81 2.62
CA SER A 13 4.83 -21.01 2.27
C SER A 13 3.89 -20.88 3.47
N TRP A 14 4.29 -21.36 4.65
CA TRP A 14 3.50 -21.23 5.87
C TRP A 14 3.37 -19.76 6.28
N PHE A 15 4.48 -19.03 6.32
CA PHE A 15 4.45 -17.59 6.59
C PHE A 15 3.63 -16.83 5.55
N ASN A 16 3.75 -17.18 4.26
CA ASN A 16 2.93 -16.58 3.21
C ASN A 16 1.43 -16.84 3.45
N CYS A 17 1.02 -18.06 3.79
CA CYS A 17 -0.38 -18.38 4.07
C CYS A 17 -0.92 -17.63 5.31
N MET A 18 -0.12 -17.54 6.40
CA MET A 18 -0.50 -16.78 7.59
C MET A 18 -0.71 -15.30 7.28
N LEU A 19 0.23 -14.68 6.55
CA LEU A 19 0.11 -13.28 6.14
C LEU A 19 -1.04 -13.07 5.15
N TYR A 20 -1.26 -14.01 4.23
CA TYR A 20 -2.39 -13.97 3.29
C TYR A 20 -3.74 -14.05 4.01
N ALA A 21 -3.86 -14.87 5.06
CA ALA A 21 -5.10 -14.92 5.86
C ALA A 21 -5.40 -13.57 6.53
N ILE A 22 -4.37 -12.91 7.08
CA ILE A 22 -4.49 -11.56 7.66
C ILE A 22 -4.88 -10.55 6.58
N GLU A 23 -4.22 -10.62 5.42
CA GLU A 23 -4.47 -9.74 4.27
C GLU A 23 -5.90 -9.89 3.76
N LEU A 24 -6.37 -11.12 3.58
CA LEU A 24 -7.74 -11.45 3.18
C LEU A 24 -8.76 -10.85 4.16
N PHE A 25 -8.54 -11.07 5.46
CA PHE A 25 -9.42 -10.55 6.50
C PHE A 25 -9.50 -9.02 6.50
N LEU A 26 -8.35 -8.34 6.41
CA LEU A 26 -8.29 -6.88 6.33
C LEU A 26 -8.91 -6.35 5.03
N THR A 27 -8.73 -7.06 3.92
CA THR A 27 -9.28 -6.69 2.61
C THR A 27 -10.80 -6.83 2.58
N ILE A 28 -11.37 -7.93 3.12
CA ILE A 28 -12.82 -8.10 3.26
C ILE A 28 -13.41 -6.95 4.08
N ARG A 29 -12.79 -6.65 5.24
CA ARG A 29 -13.21 -5.53 6.09
C ARG A 29 -13.09 -4.18 5.37
N TYR A 30 -12.07 -4.00 4.56
CA TYR A 30 -11.87 -2.81 3.76
C TYR A 30 -13.00 -2.63 2.74
N PHE A 31 -13.38 -3.68 2.00
CA PHE A 31 -14.43 -3.60 0.97
C PHE A 31 -15.84 -3.49 1.54
N HIS A 32 -16.12 -4.10 2.69
CA HIS A 32 -17.42 -4.00 3.35
C HIS A 32 -17.76 -2.55 3.79
N ARG A 33 -16.76 -1.67 3.93
CA ARG A 33 -16.95 -0.28 4.38
C ARG A 33 -17.04 0.66 3.17
N SER A 34 -18.26 0.97 2.73
CA SER A 34 -18.60 1.53 1.40
C SER A 34 -17.95 2.87 0.98
N SER A 35 -17.45 3.73 1.87
CA SER A 35 -17.20 5.16 1.55
C SER A 35 -15.86 5.54 0.88
N ARG A 36 -15.16 4.63 0.20
CA ARG A 36 -13.84 4.92 -0.42
C ARG A 36 -13.95 5.18 -1.92
N SER A 37 -13.06 6.02 -2.44
CA SER A 37 -12.98 6.30 -3.88
C SER A 37 -12.74 5.02 -4.67
N LEU A 38 -13.35 4.95 -5.87
CA LEU A 38 -13.26 3.76 -6.72
C LEU A 38 -11.81 3.41 -7.08
N LEU A 39 -10.97 4.42 -7.35
CA LEU A 39 -9.55 4.20 -7.67
C LEU A 39 -8.79 3.50 -6.56
N HIS A 40 -9.04 3.85 -5.29
CA HIS A 40 -8.39 3.18 -4.16
C HIS A 40 -8.87 1.73 -4.03
N LYS A 41 -10.18 1.50 -4.23
CA LYS A 41 -10.75 0.13 -4.24
C LYS A 41 -10.14 -0.73 -5.35
N ILE A 42 -9.99 -0.18 -6.56
CA ILE A 42 -9.34 -0.87 -7.68
C ILE A 42 -7.88 -1.18 -7.36
N GLY A 43 -7.13 -0.22 -6.79
CA GLY A 43 -5.73 -0.43 -6.41
C GLY A 43 -5.56 -1.53 -5.37
N VAL A 44 -6.34 -1.50 -4.29
CA VAL A 44 -6.32 -2.54 -3.24
C VAL A 44 -6.77 -3.89 -3.78
N GLY A 45 -7.84 -3.93 -4.57
CA GLY A 45 -8.32 -5.16 -5.20
C GLY A 45 -7.31 -5.76 -6.18
N GLY A 46 -6.63 -4.92 -6.96
CA GLY A 46 -5.58 -5.32 -7.89
C GLY A 46 -4.37 -5.93 -7.17
N MET A 47 -3.89 -5.29 -6.10
CA MET A 47 -2.83 -5.85 -5.26
C MET A 47 -3.26 -7.21 -4.71
N PHE A 48 -4.42 -7.29 -4.07
CA PHE A 48 -4.96 -8.53 -3.50
C PHE A 48 -5.13 -9.65 -4.54
N ALA A 49 -5.46 -9.31 -5.79
CA ALA A 49 -5.56 -10.29 -6.88
C ALA A 49 -4.19 -10.88 -7.25
N PHE A 50 -3.17 -10.04 -7.46
CA PHE A 50 -1.79 -10.50 -7.69
C PHE A 50 -1.29 -11.36 -6.54
N ASP A 51 -1.59 -10.91 -5.34
CA ASP A 51 -1.26 -11.59 -4.11
C ASP A 51 -1.98 -12.95 -4.05
N THR A 52 -3.26 -13.05 -4.37
CA THR A 52 -3.96 -14.35 -4.44
C THR A 52 -3.32 -15.31 -5.46
N ILE A 53 -2.97 -14.81 -6.65
CA ILE A 53 -2.27 -15.59 -7.68
C ILE A 53 -0.92 -16.09 -7.18
N CYS A 54 -0.17 -15.22 -6.49
CA CYS A 54 1.13 -15.57 -5.91
C CYS A 54 1.02 -16.69 -4.87
N THR A 55 0.04 -16.60 -3.95
CA THR A 55 -0.20 -17.64 -2.93
C THR A 55 -0.55 -18.97 -3.60
N ALA A 56 -1.46 -18.96 -4.57
CA ALA A 56 -1.83 -20.17 -5.29
C ALA A 56 -0.61 -20.80 -5.98
N ALA A 57 0.22 -20.01 -6.65
CA ALA A 57 1.44 -20.50 -7.31
C ALA A 57 2.48 -21.05 -6.31
N ILE A 58 2.62 -20.44 -5.14
CA ILE A 58 3.47 -20.96 -4.05
C ILE A 58 2.92 -22.30 -3.54
N SER A 59 1.62 -22.41 -3.30
CA SER A 59 0.98 -23.65 -2.83
C SER A 59 1.15 -24.80 -3.83
N VAL A 60 0.94 -24.54 -5.13
CA VAL A 60 1.20 -25.51 -6.20
C VAL A 60 2.68 -25.92 -6.21
N ARG A 61 3.60 -24.97 -6.04
CA ARG A 61 5.03 -25.26 -5.99
C ARG A 61 5.40 -26.18 -4.81
N VAL A 62 4.86 -25.92 -3.62
CA VAL A 62 5.08 -26.75 -2.43
C VAL A 62 4.51 -28.14 -2.64
N TYR A 63 3.29 -28.25 -3.15
CA TYR A 63 2.65 -29.52 -3.49
C TYR A 63 3.53 -30.35 -4.43
N ASN A 64 4.04 -29.75 -5.51
CA ASN A 64 4.91 -30.43 -6.46
C ASN A 64 6.22 -30.91 -5.83
N VAL A 65 6.88 -30.07 -5.03
CA VAL A 65 8.19 -30.38 -4.44
C VAL A 65 8.09 -31.47 -3.37
N PHE A 66 7.01 -31.48 -2.58
CA PHE A 66 6.89 -32.38 -1.43
C PHE A 66 6.06 -33.62 -1.68
N LEU A 67 5.06 -33.58 -2.57
CA LEU A 67 4.17 -34.71 -2.81
C LEU A 67 4.47 -35.42 -4.12
N LEU A 68 4.65 -34.68 -5.23
CA LEU A 68 4.84 -35.33 -6.53
C LEU A 68 6.29 -35.78 -6.79
N PHE A 69 7.28 -34.97 -6.39
CA PHE A 69 8.70 -35.27 -6.65
C PHE A 69 9.18 -36.59 -6.01
N PRO A 70 8.85 -36.92 -4.73
CA PRO A 70 9.26 -38.19 -4.14
C PRO A 70 8.61 -39.42 -4.77
N LEU A 71 7.45 -39.25 -5.40
CA LEU A 71 6.69 -40.34 -6.02
C LEU A 71 7.16 -40.68 -7.44
N ASN A 72 8.19 -40.00 -7.96
CA ASN A 72 8.64 -40.10 -9.35
C ASN A 72 7.52 -39.92 -10.40
N VAL A 73 6.39 -39.33 -10.00
CA VAL A 73 5.33 -38.95 -10.93
C VAL A 73 5.83 -37.70 -11.64
N GLN A 74 6.51 -37.89 -12.78
CA GLN A 74 6.79 -36.76 -13.65
C GLN A 74 5.44 -36.15 -14.04
N PRO A 75 5.18 -34.88 -13.73
CA PRO A 75 3.95 -34.24 -14.19
C PRO A 75 3.97 -34.29 -15.72
N HIS A 76 3.08 -35.11 -16.28
CA HIS A 76 2.99 -35.42 -17.72
C HIS A 76 2.82 -34.16 -18.58
N ASN A 77 2.44 -33.04 -17.96
CA ASN A 77 2.36 -31.72 -18.59
C ASN A 77 3.35 -30.73 -17.98
N SER A 78 4.29 -30.30 -18.80
CA SER A 78 5.25 -29.22 -18.53
C SER A 78 4.66 -27.83 -18.22
N SER A 79 3.33 -27.73 -18.14
CA SER A 79 2.57 -26.52 -17.76
C SER A 79 2.63 -26.23 -16.25
N ILE A 80 2.77 -27.27 -15.41
CA ILE A 80 2.84 -27.14 -13.95
C ILE A 80 4.25 -26.69 -13.48
N THR A 81 5.26 -26.74 -14.36
CA THR A 81 6.68 -26.49 -14.04
C THR A 81 7.05 -25.01 -13.95
N ASN A 82 6.17 -24.09 -14.37
CA ASN A 82 6.47 -22.66 -14.47
C ASN A 82 5.93 -21.80 -13.31
N THR A 83 5.64 -22.40 -12.15
CA THR A 83 5.16 -21.67 -10.97
C THR A 83 6.10 -20.55 -10.53
N ILE A 84 7.43 -20.71 -10.70
CA ILE A 84 8.41 -19.69 -10.32
C ILE A 84 8.20 -18.39 -11.09
N GLY A 85 8.02 -18.47 -12.41
CA GLY A 85 7.79 -17.29 -13.24
C GLY A 85 6.49 -16.58 -12.87
N VAL A 86 5.43 -17.33 -12.55
CA VAL A 86 4.18 -16.76 -12.03
C VAL A 86 4.40 -16.04 -10.70
N ILE A 87 5.10 -16.68 -9.74
CA ILE A 87 5.44 -16.09 -8.44
C ILE A 87 6.23 -14.78 -8.62
N LEU A 88 7.22 -14.77 -9.53
CA LEU A 88 8.00 -13.57 -9.86
C LEU A 88 7.09 -12.46 -10.39
N LEU A 89 6.29 -12.78 -11.42
CA LEU A 89 5.40 -11.83 -12.07
C LEU A 89 4.40 -11.22 -11.09
N SER A 90 3.77 -12.04 -10.26
CA SER A 90 2.82 -11.57 -9.25
C SER A 90 3.49 -10.75 -8.16
N THR A 91 4.66 -11.17 -7.66
CA THR A 91 5.38 -10.44 -6.61
C THR A 91 5.84 -9.06 -7.10
N TYR A 92 6.38 -8.98 -8.32
CA TYR A 92 6.78 -7.71 -8.92
C TYR A 92 5.58 -6.84 -9.30
N GLY A 93 4.47 -7.45 -9.72
CA GLY A 93 3.20 -6.78 -9.94
C GLY A 93 2.69 -6.08 -8.68
N THR A 94 2.61 -6.81 -7.55
CA THR A 94 2.21 -6.24 -6.26
C THR A 94 3.14 -5.09 -5.85
N ALA A 95 4.46 -5.25 -5.95
CA ALA A 95 5.42 -4.20 -5.61
C ALA A 95 5.25 -2.93 -6.47
N SER A 96 5.05 -3.10 -7.78
CA SER A 96 4.85 -1.98 -8.71
C SER A 96 3.55 -1.24 -8.43
N LEU A 97 2.46 -1.96 -8.13
CA LEU A 97 1.19 -1.35 -7.73
C LEU A 97 1.31 -0.58 -6.41
N GLN A 98 2.04 -1.11 -5.44
CA GLN A 98 2.31 -0.43 -4.18
C GLN A 98 3.08 0.88 -4.41
N GLN A 99 4.16 0.84 -5.19
CA GLN A 99 4.95 2.02 -5.53
C GLN A 99 4.14 3.06 -6.28
N LEU A 100 3.33 2.62 -7.26
CA LEU A 100 2.45 3.50 -8.01
C LEU A 100 1.41 4.16 -7.09
N PHE A 101 0.80 3.40 -6.18
CA PHE A 101 -0.15 3.91 -5.21
C PHE A 101 0.47 4.99 -4.31
N LEU A 102 1.66 4.74 -3.76
CA LEU A 102 2.38 5.71 -2.91
C LEU A 102 2.86 6.92 -3.72
N CYS A 103 3.26 6.73 -4.97
CA CYS A 103 3.62 7.82 -5.87
C CYS A 103 2.41 8.71 -6.20
N CYS A 104 1.25 8.11 -6.48
CA CYS A 104 -0.01 8.84 -6.67
C CYS A 104 -0.42 9.60 -5.41
N LEU A 105 -0.26 9.00 -4.23
CA LEU A 105 -0.49 9.67 -2.95
C LEU A 105 0.44 10.90 -2.80
N TYR A 106 1.74 10.73 -3.05
CA TYR A 106 2.72 11.82 -3.03
C TYR A 106 2.35 12.96 -3.99
N PHE A 107 1.98 12.62 -5.23
CA PHE A 107 1.57 13.58 -6.23
C PHE A 107 0.32 14.36 -5.79
N ASN A 108 -0.67 13.66 -5.21
CA ASN A 108 -1.88 14.29 -4.73
C ASN A 108 -1.63 15.24 -3.56
N LEU A 109 -0.68 14.93 -2.68
CA LEU A 109 -0.29 15.78 -1.54
C LEU A 109 0.54 17.00 -1.96
N THR A 110 1.52 16.84 -2.84
CA THR A 110 2.51 17.89 -3.14
C THR A 110 2.25 18.67 -4.41
N LYS A 111 1.55 18.07 -5.38
CA LYS A 111 1.42 18.53 -6.77
C LYS A 111 2.77 18.80 -7.48
N ARG A 112 3.90 18.30 -6.95
CA ARG A 112 5.24 18.49 -7.52
C ARG A 112 5.50 17.51 -8.68
N ARG A 113 5.29 18.00 -9.90
CA ARG A 113 5.39 17.19 -11.13
C ARG A 113 6.78 16.59 -11.38
N VAL A 114 7.85 17.35 -11.16
CA VAL A 114 9.23 16.91 -11.46
C VAL A 114 9.64 15.70 -10.63
N ILE A 115 9.48 15.79 -9.30
CA ILE A 115 9.81 14.68 -8.39
C ILE A 115 8.93 13.46 -8.70
N THR A 116 7.64 13.67 -8.94
CA THR A 116 6.71 12.59 -9.30
C THR A 116 7.12 11.91 -10.60
N ALA A 117 7.49 12.66 -11.65
CA ALA A 117 7.94 12.11 -12.91
C ALA A 117 9.23 11.28 -12.74
N PHE A 118 10.16 11.75 -11.91
CA PHE A 118 11.37 11.01 -11.58
C PHE A 118 11.07 9.70 -10.82
N LEU A 119 10.14 9.72 -9.85
CA LEU A 119 9.70 8.51 -9.15
C LEU A 119 9.02 7.52 -10.10
N LEU A 120 8.14 8.00 -10.99
CA LEU A 120 7.48 7.17 -12.00
C LEU A 120 8.49 6.54 -12.96
N LEU A 121 9.52 7.27 -13.38
CA LEU A 121 10.60 6.71 -14.20
C LEU A 121 11.29 5.54 -13.51
N ASN A 122 11.61 5.68 -12.21
CA ASN A 122 12.22 4.60 -11.42
C ASN A 122 11.30 3.37 -11.32
N ILE A 123 9.98 3.58 -11.15
CA ILE A 123 8.98 2.49 -11.15
C ILE A 123 8.96 1.77 -12.50
N VAL A 124 9.01 2.50 -13.62
CA VAL A 124 9.04 1.91 -14.97
C VAL A 124 10.33 1.10 -15.18
N VAL A 125 11.48 1.61 -14.74
CA VAL A 125 12.76 0.88 -14.81
C VAL A 125 12.71 -0.40 -13.98
N HIS A 126 12.21 -0.32 -12.73
CA HIS A 126 11.97 -1.48 -11.88
C HIS A 126 11.10 -2.52 -12.60
N LEU A 127 9.93 -2.11 -13.08
CA LEU A 127 8.95 -2.96 -13.76
C LEU A 127 9.58 -3.66 -14.98
N GLY A 128 10.33 -2.91 -15.80
CA GLY A 128 10.99 -3.43 -16.99
C GLY A 128 11.97 -4.56 -16.68
N PHE A 129 12.91 -4.35 -15.75
CA PHE A 129 13.88 -5.37 -15.37
C PHE A 129 13.24 -6.58 -14.67
N SER A 130 12.28 -6.32 -13.78
CA SER A 130 11.54 -7.37 -13.07
C SER A 130 10.71 -8.26 -13.99
N TYR A 131 10.01 -7.67 -14.95
CA TYR A 131 9.20 -8.44 -15.91
C TYR A 131 10.09 -9.16 -16.94
N ALA A 132 11.17 -8.53 -17.40
CA ALA A 132 12.16 -9.20 -18.24
C ALA A 132 12.71 -10.46 -17.54
N SER A 133 13.04 -10.37 -16.24
CA SER A 133 13.44 -11.53 -15.44
C SER A 133 12.37 -12.61 -15.39
N ALA A 134 11.12 -12.26 -15.06
CA ALA A 134 10.02 -13.22 -14.98
C ALA A 134 9.76 -13.92 -16.33
N ILE A 135 9.77 -13.16 -17.43
CA ILE A 135 9.58 -13.69 -18.79
C ILE A 135 10.72 -14.63 -19.18
N LEU A 136 11.97 -14.28 -18.88
CA LEU A 136 13.12 -15.15 -19.13
C LEU A 136 12.99 -16.48 -18.39
N VAL A 137 12.56 -16.46 -17.12
CA VAL A 137 12.32 -17.68 -16.34
C VAL A 137 11.18 -18.50 -16.93
N LEU A 138 10.09 -17.88 -17.38
CA LEU A 138 8.98 -18.57 -18.03
C LEU A 138 9.39 -19.21 -19.36
N HIS A 139 10.20 -18.50 -20.15
CA HIS A 139 10.62 -18.93 -21.48
C HIS A 139 11.64 -20.07 -21.42
N PHE A 140 12.73 -19.91 -20.65
CA PHE A 140 13.79 -20.91 -20.54
C PHE A 140 13.49 -22.01 -19.51
N ARG A 141 12.37 -21.89 -18.77
CA ARG A 141 11.93 -22.82 -17.71
C ARG A 141 12.96 -23.05 -16.60
N THR A 142 13.99 -22.20 -16.53
CA THR A 142 15.13 -22.29 -15.62
C THR A 142 15.63 -20.89 -15.30
N SER A 143 16.26 -20.73 -14.14
CA SER A 143 16.88 -19.46 -13.76
C SER A 143 18.21 -19.31 -14.47
N THR A 144 18.22 -18.50 -15.54
CA THR A 144 19.47 -18.15 -16.23
C THR A 144 20.23 -17.08 -15.46
N ALA A 145 21.53 -16.93 -15.75
CA ALA A 145 22.33 -15.83 -15.20
C ALA A 145 21.70 -14.46 -15.55
N SER A 146 21.23 -14.30 -16.79
CA SER A 146 20.55 -13.08 -17.26
C SER A 146 19.25 -12.79 -16.48
N ALA A 147 18.42 -13.80 -16.23
CA ALA A 147 17.20 -13.64 -15.44
C ALA A 147 17.52 -13.23 -13.99
N THR A 148 18.57 -13.81 -13.41
CA THR A 148 19.02 -13.49 -12.05
C THR A 148 19.56 -12.06 -11.96
N THR A 149 20.38 -11.65 -12.93
CA THR A 149 20.90 -10.28 -13.02
C THR A 149 19.77 -9.27 -13.19
N ALA A 150 18.81 -9.52 -14.10
CA ALA A 150 17.66 -8.65 -14.28
C ALA A 150 16.80 -8.55 -13.00
N SER A 151 16.57 -9.66 -12.29
CA SER A 151 15.89 -9.68 -10.99
C SER A 151 16.64 -8.84 -9.96
N ASN A 152 17.96 -8.97 -9.86
CA ASN A 152 18.80 -8.19 -8.95
C ASN A 152 18.70 -6.69 -9.23
N VAL A 153 18.86 -6.28 -10.47
CA VAL A 153 18.75 -4.88 -10.87
C VAL A 153 17.35 -4.35 -10.55
N GLY A 154 16.31 -5.10 -10.93
CA GLY A 154 14.92 -4.75 -10.61
C GLY A 154 14.69 -4.62 -9.10
N ALA A 155 15.23 -5.52 -8.27
CA ALA A 155 15.09 -5.48 -6.83
C ALA A 155 15.85 -4.30 -6.18
N ILE A 156 17.06 -4.00 -6.65
CA ILE A 156 17.85 -2.83 -6.20
C ILE A 156 17.11 -1.55 -6.55
N THR A 157 16.66 -1.39 -7.80
CA THR A 157 15.86 -0.24 -8.24
C THR A 157 14.57 -0.12 -7.43
N SER A 158 13.88 -1.24 -7.15
CA SER A 158 12.69 -1.26 -6.29
C SER A 158 12.99 -0.71 -4.90
N SER A 159 14.04 -1.21 -4.25
CA SER A 159 14.41 -0.80 -2.89
C SER A 159 14.80 0.68 -2.85
N ALA A 160 15.54 1.16 -3.85
CA ALA A 160 15.89 2.58 -3.97
C ALA A 160 14.61 3.43 -4.14
N THR A 161 13.70 2.99 -5.00
CA THR A 161 12.40 3.66 -5.23
C THR A 161 11.58 3.75 -3.96
N ASP A 162 11.48 2.66 -3.18
CA ASP A 162 10.73 2.62 -1.93
C ASP A 162 11.30 3.62 -0.90
N ILE A 163 12.64 3.68 -0.75
CA ILE A 163 13.32 4.63 0.14
C ILE A 163 13.08 6.07 -0.32
N MET A 164 13.16 6.33 -1.63
CA MET A 164 12.94 7.66 -2.20
C MET A 164 11.50 8.13 -2.01
N ILE A 165 10.51 7.26 -2.25
CA ILE A 165 9.09 7.55 -2.00
C ILE A 165 8.85 7.81 -0.51
N ALA A 166 9.38 6.96 0.37
CA ALA A 166 9.24 7.11 1.82
C ALA A 166 9.86 8.43 2.32
N THR A 167 11.05 8.77 1.84
CA THR A 167 11.74 10.03 2.18
C THR A 167 10.97 11.24 1.65
N ALA A 168 10.51 11.20 0.40
CA ALA A 168 9.76 12.29 -0.22
C ALA A 168 8.42 12.55 0.50
N LEU A 169 7.71 11.47 0.86
CA LEU A 169 6.50 11.55 1.68
C LEU A 169 6.83 12.13 3.06
N LEU A 170 7.86 11.62 3.75
CA LEU A 170 8.26 12.12 5.07
C LEU A 170 8.59 13.62 5.05
N SER A 171 9.38 14.08 4.07
CA SER A 171 9.72 15.51 3.95
C SER A 171 8.48 16.38 3.70
N THR A 172 7.55 15.91 2.87
CA THR A 172 6.27 16.60 2.63
C THR A 172 5.46 16.71 3.91
N PHE A 173 5.45 15.62 4.66
CA PHE A 173 4.69 15.49 5.86
C PHE A 173 5.22 16.38 7.00
N VAL A 174 6.53 16.41 7.24
CA VAL A 174 7.14 17.35 8.20
C VAL A 174 6.76 18.80 7.89
N ARG A 175 6.64 19.15 6.59
CA ARG A 175 6.20 20.48 6.18
C ARG A 175 4.73 20.75 6.51
N ILE A 176 3.82 19.82 6.20
CA ILE A 176 2.38 19.96 6.52
C ILE A 176 2.16 20.04 8.03
N GLU A 177 2.92 19.27 8.81
CA GLU A 177 2.85 19.28 10.27
C GLU A 177 3.19 20.66 10.87
N ALA A 178 4.08 21.42 10.23
CA ALA A 178 4.40 22.78 10.65
C ALA A 178 3.25 23.77 10.40
N GLU A 179 2.34 23.46 9.46
CA GLU A 179 1.26 24.35 9.02
C GLU A 179 -0.08 24.07 9.74
N VAL A 180 -0.35 22.82 10.17
CA VAL A 180 -1.67 22.39 10.69
C VAL A 180 -1.62 22.07 12.20
N GLY A 181 -1.95 23.04 13.04
CA GLY A 181 -1.85 22.90 14.51
C GLY A 181 -2.88 21.97 15.18
N SER A 182 -4.09 21.82 14.63
CA SER A 182 -5.21 21.13 15.34
C SER A 182 -5.33 19.62 15.03
N GLU A 183 -4.97 19.16 13.83
CA GLU A 183 -5.12 17.75 13.40
C GLU A 183 -3.82 16.94 13.43
N ARG A 184 -2.78 17.52 14.04
CA ARG A 184 -1.39 17.05 14.02
C ARG A 184 -1.21 15.57 14.40
N ASN A 185 -1.99 15.08 15.37
CA ASN A 185 -1.82 13.73 15.90
C ASN A 185 -2.26 12.61 14.93
N ILE A 186 -3.32 12.83 14.15
CA ILE A 186 -3.83 11.81 13.21
C ILE A 186 -2.90 11.72 12.01
N ILE A 187 -2.51 12.88 11.46
CA ILE A 187 -1.61 12.94 10.33
C ILE A 187 -0.25 12.35 10.73
N ARG A 188 0.31 12.72 11.88
CA ARG A 188 1.59 12.17 12.37
C ARG A 188 1.57 10.64 12.53
N ARG A 189 0.48 10.06 13.03
CA ARG A 189 0.35 8.59 13.12
C ARG A 189 0.32 7.92 11.75
N LEU A 190 -0.41 8.51 10.81
CA LEU A 190 -0.44 8.03 9.43
C LEU A 190 0.94 8.10 8.77
N MET A 191 1.67 9.21 8.99
CA MET A 191 3.03 9.40 8.50
C MET A 191 3.96 8.31 8.99
N VAL A 192 4.00 8.09 10.31
CA VAL A 192 4.84 7.06 10.93
C VAL A 192 4.49 5.70 10.36
N LEU A 193 3.21 5.40 10.16
CA LEU A 193 2.78 4.11 9.62
C LEU A 193 3.19 3.92 8.15
N ILE A 194 3.02 4.92 7.29
CA ILE A 194 3.43 4.85 5.87
C ILE A 194 4.96 4.83 5.75
N PHE A 195 5.67 5.59 6.57
CA PHE A 195 7.13 5.64 6.55
C PHE A 195 7.74 4.33 7.06
N THR A 196 7.35 3.85 8.23
CA THR A 196 7.88 2.62 8.84
C THR A 196 7.66 1.42 7.95
N SER A 197 6.53 1.38 7.26
CA SER A 197 6.23 0.30 6.33
C SER A 197 7.03 0.38 5.02
N GLY A 198 7.24 1.56 4.44
CA GLY A 198 8.15 1.73 3.31
C GLY A 198 9.57 1.28 3.65
N VAL A 199 10.06 1.67 4.83
CA VAL A 199 11.37 1.23 5.35
C VAL A 199 11.41 -0.27 5.59
N ALA A 200 10.34 -0.87 6.14
CA ALA A 200 10.25 -2.32 6.35
C ALA A 200 10.31 -3.09 5.02
N VAL A 201 9.56 -2.66 4.00
CA VAL A 201 9.57 -3.29 2.66
C VAL A 201 10.95 -3.16 2.00
N ALA A 202 11.57 -1.98 2.07
CA ALA A 202 12.92 -1.77 1.56
C ALA A 202 13.95 -2.66 2.27
N SER A 203 13.86 -2.77 3.60
CA SER A 203 14.75 -3.60 4.42
C SER A 203 14.64 -5.09 4.07
N VAL A 204 13.40 -5.61 3.95
CA VAL A 204 13.16 -7.00 3.52
C VAL A 204 13.68 -7.25 2.11
N THR A 205 13.51 -6.27 1.21
CA THR A 205 14.02 -6.36 -0.17
C THR A 205 15.53 -6.44 -0.19
N LEU A 206 16.22 -5.53 0.51
CA LEU A 206 17.67 -5.49 0.58
C LEU A 206 18.23 -6.77 1.21
N PHE A 207 17.60 -7.24 2.30
CA PHE A 207 17.98 -8.50 2.94
C PHE A 207 17.82 -9.69 1.99
N THR A 208 16.73 -9.73 1.22
CA THR A 208 16.51 -10.76 0.19
C THR A 208 17.60 -10.73 -0.88
N VAL A 209 17.95 -9.54 -1.38
CA VAL A 209 19.03 -9.36 -2.38
C VAL A 209 20.38 -9.82 -1.82
N ILE A 210 20.74 -9.43 -0.60
CA ILE A 210 21.99 -9.85 0.06
C ILE A 210 22.05 -11.37 0.19
N LEU A 211 20.96 -12.01 0.63
CA LEU A 211 20.90 -13.47 0.72
C LEU A 211 20.99 -14.14 -0.64
N MET A 212 20.36 -13.56 -1.67
CA MET A 212 20.42 -14.06 -3.04
C MET A 212 21.84 -13.98 -3.63
N LEU A 213 22.55 -12.87 -3.39
CA LEU A 213 23.96 -12.70 -3.79
C LEU A 213 24.88 -13.71 -3.09
N LYS A 214 24.61 -14.02 -1.81
CA LYS A 214 25.31 -15.08 -1.07
C LYS A 214 24.88 -16.50 -1.45
N GLN A 215 23.98 -16.66 -2.44
CA GLN A 215 23.38 -17.93 -2.83
C GLN A 215 22.73 -18.70 -1.66
N ASN A 216 22.30 -17.99 -0.62
CA ASN A 216 21.70 -18.59 0.57
C ASN A 216 20.20 -18.82 0.35
N ARG A 217 19.78 -20.08 0.30
CA ARG A 217 18.39 -20.50 0.02
C ARG A 217 17.33 -19.89 0.97
N ALA A 218 17.74 -19.39 2.13
CA ALA A 218 16.89 -18.63 3.05
C ALA A 218 16.22 -17.41 2.39
N TYR A 219 16.79 -16.84 1.32
CA TYR A 219 16.15 -15.74 0.57
C TYR A 219 14.73 -16.07 0.13
N THR A 220 14.42 -17.36 -0.11
CA THR A 220 13.10 -17.83 -0.58
C THR A 220 11.99 -17.47 0.42
N VAL A 221 12.28 -17.56 1.73
CA VAL A 221 11.32 -17.24 2.79
C VAL A 221 10.91 -15.78 2.71
N PHE A 222 11.90 -14.88 2.66
CA PHE A 222 11.69 -13.44 2.58
C PHE A 222 11.05 -13.02 1.25
N PHE A 223 11.44 -13.70 0.16
CA PHE A 223 10.88 -13.44 -1.16
C PHE A 223 9.38 -13.74 -1.22
N PHE A 224 8.93 -14.86 -0.63
CA PHE A 224 7.51 -15.27 -0.65
C PHE A 224 6.60 -14.33 0.15
N ILE A 225 7.10 -13.77 1.25
CA ILE A 225 6.29 -12.90 2.12
C ILE A 225 6.29 -11.43 1.67
N ARG A 226 7.22 -11.03 0.80
CA ARG A 226 7.46 -9.63 0.43
C ARG A 226 6.20 -8.92 -0.06
N GLY A 227 5.47 -9.51 -1.01
CA GLY A 227 4.23 -8.93 -1.56
C GLY A 227 3.16 -8.69 -0.48
N ARG A 228 3.08 -9.57 0.52
CA ARG A 228 2.11 -9.44 1.62
C ARG A 228 2.42 -8.26 2.52
N ILE A 229 3.70 -8.10 2.88
CA ILE A 229 4.13 -7.00 3.75
C ILE A 229 3.76 -5.66 3.08
N SER A 230 3.92 -5.59 1.77
CA SER A 230 3.50 -4.47 0.92
C SER A 230 1.98 -4.23 0.92
N ALA A 231 1.17 -5.27 0.70
CA ALA A 231 -0.30 -5.15 0.69
C ALA A 231 -0.86 -4.79 2.08
N LEU A 232 -0.42 -5.50 3.11
CA LEU A 232 -0.80 -5.27 4.53
C LEU A 232 -0.48 -3.85 4.98
N THR A 233 0.61 -3.29 4.49
CA THR A 233 0.99 -1.89 4.74
C THR A 233 -0.07 -0.91 4.23
N ILE A 234 -0.52 -1.07 2.98
CA ILE A 234 -1.49 -0.14 2.38
C ILE A 234 -2.86 -0.31 3.03
N VAL A 235 -3.28 -1.54 3.29
CA VAL A 235 -4.58 -1.79 3.94
C VAL A 235 -4.55 -1.35 5.41
N GLY A 236 -3.46 -1.64 6.12
CA GLY A 236 -3.25 -1.24 7.52
C GLY A 236 -3.19 0.27 7.68
N SER A 237 -2.45 0.98 6.82
CA SER A 237 -2.45 2.45 6.81
C SER A 237 -3.83 3.02 6.52
N SER A 238 -4.56 2.45 5.55
CA SER A 238 -5.93 2.86 5.24
C SER A 238 -6.91 2.63 6.39
N TYR A 239 -6.67 1.62 7.23
CA TYR A 239 -7.47 1.33 8.42
C TYR A 239 -7.17 2.29 9.58
N ALA A 240 -5.89 2.56 9.84
CA ALA A 240 -5.44 3.40 10.94
C ALA A 240 -5.94 4.86 10.85
N VAL A 241 -6.05 5.41 9.64
CA VAL A 241 -6.59 6.78 9.42
C VAL A 241 -8.00 6.94 9.98
N ARG A 242 -8.79 5.86 10.01
CA ARG A 242 -10.25 5.98 10.14
C ARG A 242 -10.79 5.60 11.52
N ASN A 243 -10.03 4.87 12.33
CA ASN A 243 -10.43 4.56 13.71
C ASN A 243 -9.39 5.22 14.65
N PRO A 244 -9.41 6.55 14.82
CA PRO A 244 -8.63 7.16 15.90
C PRO A 244 -9.10 6.55 17.23
N PRO A 245 -8.19 6.22 18.16
CA PRO A 245 -8.59 5.73 19.47
C PRO A 245 -9.52 6.75 20.13
N GLU A 246 -10.60 6.25 20.73
CA GLU A 246 -11.74 6.99 21.31
C GLU A 246 -11.35 8.07 22.35
N SER A 247 -10.10 8.14 22.78
CA SER A 247 -9.61 9.11 23.76
C SER A 247 -9.45 10.53 23.23
N THR A 248 -10.01 10.89 22.07
CA THR A 248 -9.92 12.24 21.50
C THR A 248 -11.32 12.81 21.33
N THR A 249 -11.70 13.65 22.30
CA THR A 249 -12.93 14.42 22.37
C THR A 249 -13.30 14.99 20.99
N SER A 250 -14.55 14.77 20.59
CA SER A 250 -15.12 15.09 19.29
C SER A 250 -14.93 16.55 18.89
N VAL A 251 -13.84 16.84 18.18
CA VAL A 251 -13.74 18.01 17.32
C VAL A 251 -14.16 17.54 15.93
N SER A 252 -15.34 17.97 15.51
CA SER A 252 -15.92 17.67 14.20
C SER A 252 -15.01 18.21 13.09
N LEU A 253 -14.22 17.30 12.51
CA LEU A 253 -13.42 17.58 11.31
C LEU A 253 -14.33 17.92 10.11
N PRO A 254 -14.04 18.98 9.35
CA PRO A 254 -14.67 19.21 8.05
C PRO A 254 -14.27 18.09 7.09
N THR A 255 -15.27 17.41 6.53
CA THR A 255 -15.17 16.25 5.61
C THR A 255 -14.45 16.54 4.27
N THR A 256 -13.83 17.71 4.12
CA THR A 256 -13.32 18.24 2.84
C THR A 256 -11.96 17.68 2.42
N ILE A 257 -11.20 17.04 3.31
CA ILE A 257 -9.86 16.50 2.98
C ILE A 257 -9.94 15.08 2.38
N VAL A 258 -11.02 14.33 2.66
CA VAL A 258 -11.15 12.92 2.21
C VAL A 258 -11.95 12.77 0.90
N SER A 259 -12.72 13.79 0.51
CA SER A 259 -13.32 13.88 -0.82
C SER A 259 -12.53 14.91 -1.62
N GLY A 260 -11.77 14.48 -2.62
CA GLY A 260 -10.87 15.30 -3.42
C GLY A 260 -11.56 16.34 -4.32
N ASN A 261 -12.28 17.28 -3.72
CA ASN A 261 -12.63 18.57 -4.30
C ASN A 261 -11.89 19.66 -3.50
N PHE A 262 -10.57 19.64 -3.58
CA PHE A 262 -9.78 20.82 -3.24
C PHE A 262 -10.04 21.86 -4.34
N ARG A 263 -11.16 22.57 -4.21
CA ARG A 263 -11.46 23.75 -5.01
C ARG A 263 -10.46 24.80 -4.57
N VAL A 264 -9.35 24.87 -5.30
CA VAL A 264 -8.38 25.97 -5.22
C VAL A 264 -9.18 27.25 -5.36
N GLY A 265 -9.31 27.99 -4.25
CA GLY A 265 -9.74 29.37 -4.28
C GLY A 265 -8.77 30.10 -5.20
N ARG A 266 -9.24 30.38 -6.42
CA ARG A 266 -8.59 31.33 -7.31
C ARG A 266 -8.86 32.68 -6.69
N GLU A 267 -7.96 33.09 -5.82
CA GLU A 267 -7.87 34.44 -5.28
C GLU A 267 -7.52 35.34 -6.49
N GLY A 268 -8.58 35.80 -7.15
CA GLY A 268 -8.51 36.81 -8.19
C GLY A 268 -8.47 38.16 -7.49
N ASP A 269 -7.36 38.85 -7.70
CA ASP A 269 -7.19 40.27 -7.42
C ASP A 269 -8.43 41.08 -7.83
N SER A 270 -9.04 41.74 -6.86
CA SER A 270 -9.75 42.99 -7.12
C SER A 270 -9.57 43.91 -5.91
N HIS A 271 -8.65 44.86 -6.10
CA HIS A 271 -8.56 46.11 -5.37
C HIS A 271 -9.95 46.70 -5.11
N THR A 272 -10.37 46.71 -3.85
CA THR A 272 -11.35 47.67 -3.32
C THR A 272 -11.19 47.76 -1.79
N SER A 273 -10.57 48.84 -1.32
CA SER A 273 -10.66 49.30 0.08
C SER A 273 -11.95 50.14 0.26
N PRO A 274 -12.31 50.58 1.48
CA PRO A 274 -13.19 49.85 2.39
C PRO A 274 -14.46 50.65 2.73
N GLN A 275 -15.63 50.01 2.76
CA GLN A 275 -16.80 50.59 3.44
C GLN A 275 -17.01 49.92 4.79
N VAL A 276 -16.65 50.68 5.83
CA VAL A 276 -17.04 50.45 7.22
C VAL A 276 -18.56 50.64 7.32
N ARG A 277 -19.31 49.54 7.34
CA ARG A 277 -20.73 49.55 7.72
C ARG A 277 -20.87 48.95 9.10
N SER A 278 -20.92 49.85 10.09
CA SER A 278 -21.26 49.53 11.48
C SER A 278 -22.70 49.02 11.54
N GLY A 279 -22.85 47.70 11.55
CA GLY A 279 -24.11 47.01 11.78
C GLY A 279 -24.28 46.74 13.27
N LYS A 280 -25.15 47.51 13.92
CA LYS A 280 -25.63 47.24 15.28
C LYS A 280 -26.25 45.83 15.33
N ILE A 281 -25.60 44.92 16.03
CA ILE A 281 -26.19 43.64 16.44
C ILE A 281 -27.21 43.96 17.54
N LYS A 282 -28.49 43.83 17.23
CA LYS A 282 -29.60 43.91 18.20
C LYS A 282 -29.67 42.55 18.89
N ILE A 283 -29.14 42.47 20.10
CA ILE A 283 -29.31 41.31 20.99
C ILE A 283 -30.80 41.23 21.32
N LYS A 284 -31.44 40.13 20.93
CA LYS A 284 -32.84 39.84 21.26
C LYS A 284 -32.86 39.14 22.61
N ASP A 285 -33.63 39.69 23.55
CA ASP A 285 -33.77 39.19 24.92
C ASP A 285 -34.30 37.74 24.93
N PRO A 286 -33.71 36.85 25.76
CA PRO A 286 -34.12 35.44 25.87
C PRO A 286 -35.36 35.17 26.74
N ASN A 287 -36.08 36.21 27.20
CA ASN A 287 -37.22 36.06 28.12
C ASN A 287 -38.60 36.08 27.44
N GLU A 288 -38.68 35.90 26.12
CA GLU A 288 -39.93 36.00 25.35
C GLU A 288 -40.42 34.63 24.82
N LEU A 289 -40.10 33.54 25.53
CA LEU A 289 -40.53 32.18 25.17
C LEU A 289 -41.01 31.41 26.39
N GLN A 290 -41.95 32.00 27.13
CA GLN A 290 -42.58 31.35 28.26
C GLN A 290 -44.01 31.83 28.45
N ASP A 291 -44.84 31.66 27.43
CA ASP A 291 -46.30 31.56 27.55
C ASP A 291 -46.79 30.77 26.31
N ASP A 292 -47.87 30.01 26.46
CA ASP A 292 -48.50 29.11 25.46
C ASP A 292 -47.99 27.66 25.37
N VAL A 293 -48.15 26.90 26.46
CA VAL A 293 -48.64 25.52 26.34
C VAL A 293 -49.79 25.32 27.33
N GLN A 294 -50.98 25.67 26.86
CA GLN A 294 -52.24 25.43 27.54
C GLN A 294 -52.64 23.97 27.33
N ALA A 295 -52.91 23.27 28.43
CA ALA A 295 -53.32 21.88 28.48
C ALA A 295 -54.71 21.66 27.87
N ASP A 296 -54.84 20.63 27.04
CA ASP A 296 -56.11 20.09 26.55
C ASP A 296 -56.45 18.83 27.37
N PRO A 297 -57.52 18.82 28.20
CA PRO A 297 -57.96 17.66 28.93
C PRO A 297 -59.18 17.04 28.24
N SER A 298 -58.97 16.26 27.18
CA SER A 298 -59.96 15.28 26.73
C SER A 298 -59.38 14.23 25.78
N LEU A 299 -58.94 13.08 26.34
CA LEU A 299 -59.05 11.71 25.78
C LEU A 299 -58.35 10.69 26.67
#